data_AF-F6WNJ2-F1
#
_entry.id   AF-F6WNJ2-F1
#
_cell.length_a   1.000
_cell.length_b   1.000
_cell.length_c   1.000
_cell.angle_alpha   90.00
_cell.angle_beta   90.00
_cell.angle_gamma   90.00
#
_symmetry.space_group_name_H-M   'P 1'
#
loop_
_entity.id
_entity.type
_entity.pdbx_description
1 polymer ?
#
loop_
_entity_poly.entity_id
_entity_poly.type
_entity_poly.pdbx_seq_one_letter_code
_entity_poly.pdbx_strand_id
1 'polypeptide(L)'
;MSIQRLYACVFGPTISRIHRSNDASRRAYNYEPNGFEEKSQRILNFLLTTKSLLYYTTPIWLVFLYRRGFTINFNLSYCCLETLSSYTKFGVCASAFVVTLLLTRGYGRSTNSDYNEFLTALASTKKNAKNKDKKKEILRYDFDFSHWPHDFRWDQVENVKSWPKRQSLWQRIRSQHDNVVSTVLVGIPEEIIAYIISHTFGVRLAYPGSTMLLQAAYGSALQVNRAKLVEEVRFVANYWHEMGTVLIQ
;
A
#
# COMPACT_ATOMS: atom_id res chain seq x y z
N MET A 1 24.67 10.58 11.29
CA MET A 1 23.65 9.70 10.69
C MET A 1 23.66 9.93 9.17
N SER A 2 23.81 8.89 8.33
CA SER A 2 23.87 9.10 6.87
C SER A 2 22.50 9.52 6.32
N ILE A 3 22.47 10.47 5.37
CA ILE A 3 21.26 10.98 4.71
C ILE A 3 20.41 9.84 4.12
N GLN A 4 21.07 8.80 3.58
CA GLN A 4 20.39 7.61 3.05
C GLN A 4 19.63 6.84 4.12
N ARG A 5 20.15 6.79 5.37
CA ARG A 5 19.45 6.14 6.48
C ARG A 5 18.24 6.95 6.92
N LEU A 6 18.35 8.28 6.98
CA LEU A 6 17.21 9.14 7.27
C LEU A 6 16.11 9.00 6.22
N TYR A 7 16.46 8.96 4.94
CA TYR A 7 15.51 8.67 3.87
C TYR A 7 14.84 7.30 4.05
N ALA A 8 15.60 6.27 4.39
CA ALA A 8 15.07 4.94 4.69
C ALA A 8 14.16 4.92 5.93
N CYS A 9 14.42 5.74 6.96
CA CYS A 9 13.54 5.86 8.13
C CYS A 9 12.22 6.59 7.78
N VAL A 10 12.32 7.67 6.99
CA VAL A 10 11.15 8.47 6.56
C VAL A 10 10.21 7.65 5.70
N PHE A 11 10.73 6.96 4.68
CA PHE A 11 9.93 6.18 3.72
C PHE A 11 9.86 4.68 4.07
N GLY A 12 10.46 4.26 5.17
CA GLY A 12 10.52 2.85 5.57
C GLY A 12 9.15 2.26 5.97
N PRO A 13 9.04 0.92 6.00
CA PRO A 13 7.83 0.25 6.42
C PRO A 13 7.57 0.43 7.91
N THR A 14 6.31 0.30 8.31
CA THR A 14 5.88 0.18 9.71
C THR A 14 6.12 -1.24 10.20
N ILE A 15 6.71 -1.39 11.39
CA ILE A 15 6.84 -2.69 12.07
C ILE A 15 5.65 -2.84 13.01
N SER A 16 5.02 -4.01 13.02
CA SER A 16 3.91 -4.33 13.91
C SER A 16 4.37 -5.17 15.10
N ARG A 17 5.21 -6.19 14.85
CA ARG A 17 5.64 -7.14 15.88
C ARG A 17 7.05 -7.65 15.60
N ILE A 18 7.75 -8.00 16.67
CA ILE A 18 9.06 -8.67 16.62
C ILE A 18 8.87 -10.07 17.18
N HIS A 19 9.01 -11.07 16.32
CA HIS A 19 8.89 -12.48 16.66
C HIS A 19 10.17 -13.02 17.31
N ARG A 20 9.98 -14.07 18.11
CA ARG A 20 11.06 -14.78 18.82
C ARG A 20 12.22 -15.13 17.88
N SER A 21 13.42 -14.71 18.25
CA SER A 21 14.68 -15.22 17.71
C SER A 21 14.95 -16.62 18.29
N ASN A 22 15.82 -17.41 17.66
CA ASN A 22 16.19 -18.75 18.17
C ASN A 22 16.83 -18.73 19.58
N ASP A 23 17.19 -17.56 20.10
CA ASP A 23 17.57 -17.39 21.50
C ASP A 23 16.37 -17.59 22.43
N ALA A 24 16.48 -18.57 23.33
CA ALA A 24 15.43 -18.95 24.25
C ALA A 24 15.01 -17.82 25.22
N SER A 25 15.83 -16.78 25.37
CA SER A 25 15.68 -15.69 26.35
C SER A 25 14.73 -14.55 25.94
N ARG A 26 14.54 -14.27 24.64
CA ARG A 26 13.68 -13.15 24.19
C ARG A 26 12.28 -13.64 23.80
N ARG A 27 11.26 -13.25 24.58
CA ARG A 27 9.84 -13.47 24.23
C ARG A 27 9.46 -12.57 23.04
N ALA A 28 8.50 -13.01 22.23
CA ALA A 28 7.94 -12.17 21.17
C ALA A 28 7.20 -10.98 21.79
N TYR A 29 7.45 -9.77 21.30
CA TYR A 29 6.85 -8.54 21.81
C TYR A 29 6.36 -7.64 20.66
N ASN A 30 5.38 -6.80 20.98
CA ASN A 30 4.88 -5.81 20.04
C ASN A 30 5.88 -4.66 19.94
N TYR A 31 6.07 -4.15 18.73
CA TYR A 31 6.93 -3.00 18.54
C TYR A 31 6.32 -1.78 19.25
N GLU A 32 7.08 -1.13 20.12
CA GLU A 32 6.64 0.08 20.83
C GLU A 32 7.14 1.32 20.06
N PRO A 33 6.24 2.05 19.37
CA PRO A 33 6.61 3.26 18.69
C PRO A 33 6.85 4.39 19.69
N ASN A 34 7.76 5.31 19.34
CA ASN A 34 7.91 6.55 20.08
C ASN A 34 6.61 7.38 20.00
N GLY A 35 6.30 8.18 21.03
CA GLY A 35 5.06 8.98 21.03
C GLY A 35 4.90 9.93 19.83
N PHE A 36 6.02 10.41 19.26
CA PHE A 36 6.01 11.19 18.01
C PHE A 36 5.69 10.34 16.78
N GLU A 37 6.19 9.11 16.72
CA GLU A 37 5.86 8.16 15.66
C GLU A 37 4.40 7.73 15.74
N GLU A 38 3.88 7.44 16.93
CA GLU A 38 2.50 7.00 17.11
C GLU A 38 1.50 8.08 16.64
N LYS A 39 1.67 9.32 17.10
CA LYS A 39 0.79 10.44 16.74
C LYS A 39 0.83 10.72 15.23
N SER A 40 2.03 10.79 14.66
CA SER A 40 2.18 11.04 13.21
C SER A 40 1.59 9.90 12.38
N GLN A 41 1.80 8.65 12.77
CA GLN A 41 1.26 7.49 12.06
C GLN A 41 -0.28 7.42 12.16
N ARG A 42 -0.86 7.79 13.31
CA ARG A 42 -2.33 7.87 13.47
C ARG A 42 -2.95 8.90 12.52
N ILE A 43 -2.33 10.08 12.39
CA ILE A 43 -2.80 11.13 11.47
C ILE A 43 -2.63 10.67 10.01
N LEU A 44 -1.50 10.05 9.65
CA LEU A 44 -1.27 9.53 8.30
C LEU A 44 -2.30 8.44 7.95
N ASN A 45 -2.58 7.51 8.87
CA ASN A 45 -3.60 6.48 8.67
C ASN A 45 -4.98 7.11 8.48
N PHE A 46 -5.33 8.15 9.25
CA PHE A 46 -6.58 8.88 9.08
C PHE A 46 -6.69 9.56 7.71
N LEU A 47 -5.62 10.23 7.25
CA LEU A 47 -5.58 10.88 5.93
C LEU A 47 -5.71 9.86 4.80
N LEU A 48 -5.05 8.71 4.94
CA LEU A 48 -5.17 7.60 4.00
C LEU A 48 -6.62 7.10 3.98
N THR A 49 -7.21 6.77 5.13
CA THR A 49 -8.61 6.29 5.21
C THR A 49 -9.57 7.31 4.60
N THR A 50 -9.38 8.59 4.91
CA THR A 50 -10.15 9.72 4.33
C THR A 50 -9.99 9.78 2.82
N LYS A 51 -8.77 9.65 2.28
CA LYS A 51 -8.52 9.58 0.83
C LYS A 51 -9.28 8.42 0.21
N SER A 52 -9.30 7.24 0.84
CA SER A 52 -10.05 6.10 0.32
C SER A 52 -11.56 6.35 0.33
N LEU A 53 -12.10 6.96 1.39
CA LEU A 53 -13.51 7.33 1.50
C LEU A 53 -13.93 8.38 0.46
N LEU A 54 -13.10 9.41 0.25
CA LEU A 54 -13.29 10.42 -0.78
C LEU A 54 -13.30 9.79 -2.18
N TYR A 55 -12.40 8.83 -2.43
CA TYR A 55 -12.37 8.10 -3.68
C TYR A 55 -13.66 7.28 -3.90
N TYR A 56 -14.20 6.64 -2.85
CA TYR A 56 -15.48 5.91 -2.96
C TYR A 56 -16.70 6.82 -3.13
N THR A 57 -16.67 8.01 -2.53
CA THR A 57 -17.76 8.99 -2.66
C THR A 57 -17.66 9.85 -3.93
N THR A 58 -16.56 9.73 -4.70
CA THR A 58 -16.32 10.47 -5.94
C THR A 58 -17.48 10.41 -6.95
N PRO A 59 -18.08 9.25 -7.30
CA PRO A 59 -19.20 9.21 -8.24
C PRO A 59 -20.45 9.93 -7.72
N ILE A 60 -20.70 9.89 -6.40
CA ILE A 60 -21.80 10.62 -5.76
C ILE A 60 -21.55 12.12 -5.88
N TRP A 61 -20.32 12.56 -5.61
CA TRP A 61 -19.90 13.95 -5.80
C TRP A 61 -20.02 14.41 -7.26
N LEU A 62 -19.68 13.55 -8.23
CA LEU A 62 -19.80 13.85 -9.65
C LEU A 62 -21.26 14.09 -10.05
N VAL A 63 -22.18 13.22 -9.62
CA VAL A 63 -23.61 13.39 -9.87
C VAL A 63 -24.17 14.63 -9.16
N PHE A 64 -23.72 14.89 -7.93
CA PHE A 64 -24.11 16.08 -7.18
C PHE A 64 -23.67 17.38 -7.89
N LEU A 65 -22.42 17.42 -8.37
CA LEU A 65 -21.88 18.55 -9.13
C LEU A 65 -22.60 18.73 -10.46
N TYR A 66 -22.93 17.63 -11.15
CA TYR A 66 -23.70 17.66 -12.40
C TYR A 66 -25.09 18.26 -12.17
N ARG A 67 -25.83 17.80 -11.14
CA ARG A 67 -27.18 18.27 -10.83
C ARG A 67 -27.23 19.74 -10.40
N ARG A 68 -26.14 20.27 -9.84
CA ARG A 68 -26.05 21.67 -9.38
C ARG A 68 -25.78 22.67 -10.53
N GLY A 69 -25.76 22.22 -11.78
CA GLY A 69 -25.68 23.10 -12.95
C GLY A 69 -24.26 23.55 -13.30
N PHE A 70 -23.23 22.80 -12.88
CA PHE A 70 -21.83 23.10 -13.22
C PHE A 70 -21.48 22.82 -14.70
N THR A 71 -22.45 22.37 -15.50
CA THR A 71 -22.28 22.11 -16.92
C THR A 71 -23.15 23.07 -17.73
N ILE A 72 -22.51 23.78 -18.68
CA ILE A 72 -23.04 24.48 -19.87
C ILE A 72 -22.78 26.00 -19.94
N ASN A 73 -22.60 26.76 -18.85
CA ASN A 73 -22.24 28.19 -19.00
C ASN A 73 -20.72 28.44 -19.00
N PHE A 74 -20.24 29.08 -20.06
CA PHE A 74 -18.86 29.58 -20.32
C PHE A 74 -18.28 30.50 -19.21
N ASN A 75 -19.06 30.79 -18.16
CA ASN A 75 -18.63 31.40 -16.90
C ASN A 75 -17.76 30.49 -16.01
N LEU A 76 -17.47 29.26 -16.45
CA LEU A 76 -16.55 28.32 -15.79
C LEU A 76 -15.15 28.92 -15.61
N SER A 77 -14.67 29.76 -16.54
CA SER A 77 -13.29 30.28 -16.50
C SER A 77 -13.02 31.25 -15.34
N TYR A 78 -13.98 32.13 -15.01
CA TYR A 78 -13.78 33.19 -14.02
C TYR A 78 -13.98 32.70 -12.58
N CYS A 79 -14.92 31.77 -12.35
CA CYS A 79 -15.11 31.18 -11.03
C CYS A 79 -14.03 30.11 -10.74
N CYS A 80 -13.57 29.34 -11.75
CA CYS A 80 -12.48 28.40 -11.53
C CYS A 80 -11.16 29.10 -11.21
N LEU A 81 -10.78 30.23 -11.82
CA LEU A 81 -9.46 30.83 -11.57
C LEU A 81 -9.29 31.32 -10.11
N GLU A 82 -10.28 32.03 -9.57
CA GLU A 82 -10.28 32.50 -8.17
C GLU A 82 -10.36 31.33 -7.18
N THR A 83 -11.22 30.35 -7.46
CA THR A 83 -11.37 29.18 -6.59
C THR A 83 -10.16 28.24 -6.69
N LEU A 84 -9.54 28.11 -7.86
CA LEU A 84 -8.32 27.33 -8.10
C LEU A 84 -7.13 27.95 -7.37
N SER A 85 -7.00 29.28 -7.34
CA SER A 85 -5.97 29.97 -6.53
C SER A 85 -6.12 29.66 -5.03
N SER A 86 -7.35 29.52 -4.56
CA SER A 86 -7.62 29.15 -3.16
C SER A 86 -7.37 27.66 -2.89
N TYR A 87 -7.73 26.77 -3.83
CA TYR A 87 -7.45 25.34 -3.74
C TYR A 87 -5.96 25.01 -3.87
N THR A 88 -5.19 25.76 -4.68
CA THR A 88 -3.74 25.57 -4.78
C THR A 88 -3.06 25.96 -3.47
N LYS A 89 -3.45 27.07 -2.85
CA LYS A 89 -2.99 27.45 -1.50
C LYS A 89 -3.30 26.37 -0.47
N PHE A 90 -4.52 25.85 -0.46
CA PHE A 90 -4.89 24.74 0.42
C PHE A 90 -4.08 23.47 0.15
N GLY A 91 -3.87 23.11 -1.12
CA GLY A 91 -3.06 21.97 -1.52
C GLY A 91 -1.59 22.09 -1.09
N VAL A 92 -1.01 23.29 -1.22
CA VAL A 92 0.36 23.57 -0.76
C VAL A 92 0.43 23.42 0.76
N CYS A 93 -0.49 24.01 1.51
CA CYS A 93 -0.53 23.86 2.97
C CYS A 93 -0.73 22.40 3.40
N ALA A 94 -1.65 21.68 2.78
CA ALA A 94 -1.92 20.27 3.08
C ALA A 94 -0.71 19.37 2.76
N SER A 95 -0.04 19.61 1.63
CA SER A 95 1.17 18.87 1.28
C SER A 95 2.33 19.17 2.23
N ALA A 96 2.55 20.45 2.59
CA ALA A 96 3.54 20.84 3.59
C ALA A 96 3.26 20.18 4.95
N PHE A 97 1.99 20.08 5.34
CA PHE A 97 1.58 19.39 6.55
C PHE A 97 1.91 17.89 6.50
N VAL A 98 1.61 17.20 5.38
CA VAL A 98 1.96 15.78 5.20
C VAL A 98 3.48 15.58 5.22
N VAL A 99 4.25 16.45 4.57
CA VAL A 99 5.72 16.41 4.61
C VAL A 99 6.23 16.53 6.04
N THR A 100 5.65 17.44 6.83
CA THR A 100 6.00 17.61 8.25
C THR A 100 5.74 16.33 9.05
N LEU A 101 4.58 15.67 8.86
CA LEU A 101 4.27 14.39 9.50
C LEU A 101 5.26 13.28 9.13
N LEU A 102 5.68 13.22 7.87
CA LEU A 102 6.66 12.24 7.40
C LEU A 102 8.05 12.47 8.02
N LEU A 103 8.45 13.74 8.18
CA LEU A 103 9.71 14.09 8.85
C LEU A 103 9.66 13.78 10.34
N THR A 104 8.58 14.13 11.04
CA THR A 104 8.37 13.76 12.45
C THR A 104 8.39 12.25 12.65
N ARG A 105 7.77 11.50 11.74
CA ARG A 105 7.83 10.03 11.73
C ARG A 105 9.26 9.51 11.53
N GLY A 106 9.97 10.04 10.54
CA GLY A 106 11.35 9.66 10.25
C GLY A 106 12.30 9.93 11.42
N TYR A 107 12.12 11.08 12.09
CA TYR A 107 12.84 11.42 13.31
C TYR A 107 12.52 10.43 14.44
N GLY A 108 11.25 10.16 14.72
CA GLY A 108 10.84 9.19 15.75
C GLY A 108 11.46 7.80 15.55
N ARG A 109 11.54 7.34 14.31
CA ARG A 109 12.16 6.06 13.93
C ARG A 109 13.68 6.04 14.04
N SER A 110 14.33 7.17 13.75
CA SER A 110 15.78 7.29 13.83
C SER A 110 16.31 7.08 15.25
N THR A 111 15.52 7.47 16.25
CA THR A 111 15.86 7.37 17.68
C THR A 111 15.68 5.95 18.22
N ASN A 112 14.84 5.12 17.60
CA ASN A 112 14.53 3.77 18.07
C ASN A 112 15.60 2.75 17.62
N SER A 113 16.25 2.09 18.58
CA SER A 113 17.30 1.09 18.31
C SER A 113 16.77 -0.14 17.57
N ASP A 114 15.60 -0.63 17.94
CA ASP A 114 15.00 -1.85 17.39
C ASP A 114 14.62 -1.64 15.91
N TYR A 115 14.13 -0.45 15.59
CA TYR A 115 13.83 -0.08 14.21
C TYR A 115 15.09 0.03 13.36
N ASN A 116 16.18 0.55 13.93
CA ASN A 116 17.46 0.64 13.23
C ASN A 116 18.06 -0.75 12.94
N GLU A 117 17.93 -1.71 13.87
CA GLU A 117 18.34 -3.12 13.65
C GLU A 117 17.50 -3.77 12.54
N PHE A 118 16.19 -3.55 12.55
CA PHE A 118 15.33 -4.01 11.46
C PHE A 118 15.72 -3.41 10.11
N LEU A 119 16.00 -2.10 10.05
CA LEU A 119 16.38 -1.44 8.81
C LEU A 119 17.69 -1.98 8.22
N THR A 120 18.68 -2.32 9.06
CA THR A 120 19.92 -2.93 8.58
C THR A 120 19.68 -4.35 8.06
N ALA A 121 18.86 -5.14 8.76
CA ALA A 121 18.43 -6.47 8.28
C ALA A 121 17.70 -6.38 6.94
N LEU A 122 16.77 -5.42 6.80
CA LEU A 122 16.03 -5.15 5.57
C LEU A 122 16.95 -4.75 4.40
N ALA A 123 17.86 -3.81 4.65
CA ALA A 123 18.83 -3.37 3.65
C ALA A 123 19.76 -4.51 3.22
N SER A 124 20.17 -5.38 4.14
CA SER A 124 21.06 -6.51 3.85
C SER A 124 20.39 -7.57 2.96
N THR A 125 19.10 -7.83 3.16
CA THR A 125 18.36 -8.81 2.34
C THR A 125 17.95 -8.24 1.01
N LYS A 126 17.60 -6.94 0.91
CA LYS A 126 17.34 -6.31 -0.39
C LYS A 126 18.58 -6.36 -1.30
N LYS A 127 19.79 -6.23 -0.73
CA LYS A 127 21.04 -6.42 -1.47
C LYS A 127 21.27 -7.89 -1.85
N ASN A 128 20.93 -8.82 -0.98
CA ASN A 128 21.19 -10.25 -1.15
C ASN A 128 19.91 -11.10 -1.14
N ALA A 129 18.96 -10.81 -2.05
CA ALA A 129 17.61 -11.38 -2.00
C ALA A 129 17.58 -12.92 -2.13
N LYS A 130 18.59 -13.52 -2.79
CA LYS A 130 18.70 -14.98 -2.97
C LYS A 130 19.22 -15.72 -1.72
N ASN A 131 19.81 -15.02 -0.75
CA ASN A 131 20.39 -15.65 0.43
C ASN A 131 19.29 -16.03 1.45
N LYS A 132 19.12 -17.34 1.68
CA LYS A 132 18.12 -17.89 2.61
C LYS A 132 18.34 -17.45 4.06
N ASP A 133 19.58 -17.26 4.50
CA ASP A 133 19.87 -16.93 5.90
C ASP A 133 19.56 -15.47 6.22
N LYS A 134 19.83 -14.56 5.28
CA LYS A 134 19.38 -13.15 5.39
C LYS A 134 17.87 -13.01 5.36
N LYS A 135 17.20 -13.85 4.57
CA LYS A 135 15.73 -13.92 4.56
C LYS A 135 15.16 -14.41 5.91
N LYS A 136 15.79 -15.38 6.57
CA LYS A 136 15.41 -15.82 7.94
C LYS A 136 15.51 -14.69 8.97
N GLU A 137 16.48 -13.78 8.82
CA GLU A 137 16.67 -12.62 9.70
C GLU A 137 15.47 -11.67 9.61
N ILE A 138 15.00 -11.37 8.39
CA ILE A 138 13.82 -10.51 8.17
C ILE A 138 12.53 -11.16 8.62
N LEU A 139 12.39 -12.49 8.50
CA LEU A 139 11.22 -13.22 8.97
C LEU A 139 10.99 -13.09 10.49
N ARG A 140 11.95 -12.58 11.26
CA ARG A 140 11.76 -12.23 12.67
C ARG A 140 10.88 -11.00 12.86
N TYR A 141 10.75 -10.15 11.86
CA TYR A 141 9.99 -8.92 11.94
C TYR A 141 8.69 -9.05 11.15
N ASP A 142 7.58 -8.62 11.75
CA ASP A 142 6.32 -8.42 11.04
C ASP A 142 6.23 -6.95 10.59
N PHE A 143 6.25 -6.74 9.27
CA PHE A 143 6.22 -5.42 8.65
C PHE A 143 5.36 -5.42 7.38
N ASP A 144 5.11 -4.23 6.86
CA ASP A 144 4.27 -4.03 5.68
C ASP A 144 4.79 -4.76 4.43
N PHE A 145 3.87 -5.48 3.77
CA PHE A 145 4.17 -6.35 2.63
C PHE A 145 4.73 -5.57 1.44
N SER A 146 4.38 -4.29 1.29
CA SER A 146 4.86 -3.41 0.21
C SER A 146 6.39 -3.32 0.13
N HIS A 147 7.08 -3.54 1.26
CA HIS A 147 8.53 -3.44 1.36
C HIS A 147 9.24 -4.80 1.39
N TRP A 148 8.48 -5.88 1.29
CA TRP A 148 9.00 -7.24 1.27
C TRP A 148 9.88 -7.47 0.02
N PRO A 149 11.04 -8.14 0.14
CA PRO A 149 11.88 -8.43 -1.02
C PRO A 149 11.16 -9.38 -2.00
N HIS A 150 11.24 -9.09 -3.29
CA HIS A 150 10.65 -9.96 -4.31
C HIS A 150 11.41 -11.29 -4.40
N ASP A 151 10.70 -12.39 -4.18
CA ASP A 151 11.24 -13.75 -4.29
C ASP A 151 11.28 -14.23 -5.73
N PHE A 152 10.31 -13.79 -6.52
CA PHE A 152 10.08 -14.21 -7.88
C PHE A 152 9.94 -12.98 -8.75
N ARG A 153 10.61 -12.99 -9.89
CA ARG A 153 10.34 -12.01 -10.95
C ARG A 153 9.96 -12.76 -12.22
N TRP A 154 8.77 -12.44 -12.72
CA TRP A 154 8.17 -13.11 -13.88
C TRP A 154 8.98 -12.92 -15.16
N ASP A 155 9.77 -11.84 -15.25
CA ASP A 155 10.70 -11.58 -16.35
C ASP A 155 11.87 -12.56 -16.43
N GLN A 156 12.09 -13.35 -15.38
CA GLN A 156 13.18 -14.34 -15.32
C GLN A 156 12.77 -15.72 -15.85
N VAL A 157 11.47 -15.97 -16.07
CA VAL A 157 10.95 -17.34 -16.30
C VAL A 157 10.38 -17.55 -17.69
N GLU A 158 9.85 -16.52 -18.35
CA GLU A 158 9.13 -16.71 -19.61
C GLU A 158 9.68 -15.87 -20.78
N ASN A 159 9.69 -16.50 -21.96
CA ASN A 159 9.95 -15.86 -23.22
C ASN A 159 8.72 -15.01 -23.59
N VAL A 160 8.71 -13.73 -23.20
CA VAL A 160 7.61 -12.74 -23.31
C VAL A 160 6.92 -12.68 -24.70
N LYS A 161 7.54 -13.28 -25.72
CA LYS A 161 7.02 -13.37 -27.10
C LYS A 161 5.76 -14.22 -27.26
N SER A 162 5.40 -15.10 -26.31
CA SER A 162 4.23 -15.99 -26.42
C SER A 162 2.92 -15.37 -25.93
N TRP A 163 2.96 -14.20 -25.28
CA TRP A 163 1.76 -13.60 -24.70
C TRP A 163 0.88 -12.96 -25.79
N PRO A 164 -0.45 -13.14 -25.71
CA PRO A 164 -1.36 -12.50 -26.65
C PRO A 164 -1.18 -10.97 -26.57
N LYS A 165 -0.90 -10.35 -27.72
CA LYS A 165 -0.75 -8.90 -27.80
C LYS A 165 -2.06 -8.25 -27.37
N ARG A 166 -1.98 -7.38 -26.36
CA ARG A 166 -3.14 -6.62 -25.89
C ARG A 166 -3.68 -5.78 -27.05
N GLN A 167 -4.93 -6.03 -27.44
CA GLN A 167 -5.60 -5.23 -28.47
C GLN A 167 -5.67 -3.78 -27.99
N SER A 168 -5.42 -2.84 -28.90
CA SER A 168 -5.51 -1.42 -28.56
C SER A 168 -6.98 -1.02 -28.32
N LEU A 169 -7.20 -0.05 -27.42
CA LEU A 169 -8.55 0.45 -27.11
C LEU A 169 -9.30 0.87 -28.39
N TRP A 170 -8.61 1.54 -29.31
CA TRP A 170 -9.16 1.95 -30.60
C TRP A 170 -9.60 0.77 -31.49
N GLN A 171 -8.83 -0.32 -31.51
CA GLN A 171 -9.21 -1.52 -32.26
C GLN A 171 -10.45 -2.18 -31.66
N ARG A 172 -10.60 -2.19 -30.33
CA ARG A 172 -11.77 -2.73 -29.65
C ARG A 172 -13.03 -1.90 -29.94
N ILE A 173 -12.98 -0.59 -29.72
CA ILE A 173 -14.14 0.30 -29.92
C ILE A 173 -14.57 0.30 -31.40
N ARG A 174 -13.61 0.30 -32.34
CA ARG A 174 -13.91 0.23 -33.78
C ARG A 174 -14.51 -1.11 -34.20
N SER A 175 -14.15 -2.21 -33.53
CA SER A 175 -14.72 -3.53 -33.83
C SER A 175 -16.17 -3.70 -33.38
N GLN A 176 -16.65 -2.85 -32.46
CA GLN A 176 -18.02 -2.91 -31.91
C GLN A 176 -19.00 -1.95 -32.59
N HIS A 177 -18.53 -1.01 -33.41
CA HIS A 177 -19.38 -0.01 -34.07
C HIS A 177 -19.09 0.07 -35.56
N ASP A 178 -20.14 -0.07 -36.38
CA ASP A 178 -20.04 -0.15 -37.84
C ASP A 178 -19.58 1.17 -38.50
N ASN A 179 -19.88 2.32 -37.87
CA ASN A 179 -19.60 3.66 -38.44
C ASN A 179 -18.73 4.53 -37.52
N VAL A 180 -17.82 5.33 -38.09
CA VAL A 180 -16.91 6.23 -37.35
C VAL A 180 -17.68 7.24 -36.48
N VAL A 181 -18.82 7.73 -36.97
CA VAL A 181 -19.67 8.67 -36.22
C VAL A 181 -20.28 7.98 -35.00
N SER A 182 -20.75 6.74 -35.13
CA SER A 182 -21.24 5.95 -33.98
C SER A 182 -20.14 5.58 -33.00
N THR A 183 -18.93 5.29 -33.49
CA THR A 183 -17.75 5.03 -32.65
C THR A 183 -17.42 6.24 -31.76
N VAL A 184 -17.49 7.46 -32.31
CA VAL A 184 -17.14 8.69 -31.59
C VAL A 184 -18.26 9.15 -30.66
N LEU A 185 -19.51 9.13 -31.12
CA LEU A 185 -20.65 9.65 -30.34
C LEU A 185 -21.14 8.68 -29.25
N VAL A 186 -21.04 7.37 -29.48
CA VAL A 186 -21.56 6.35 -28.55
C VAL A 186 -20.42 5.56 -27.92
N GLY A 187 -19.49 5.06 -28.74
CA GLY A 187 -18.43 4.17 -28.26
C GLY A 187 -17.44 4.81 -27.30
N ILE A 188 -17.03 6.07 -27.54
CA ILE A 188 -16.10 6.78 -26.64
C ILE A 188 -16.76 7.08 -25.28
N PRO A 189 -17.96 7.68 -25.19
CA PRO A 189 -18.63 7.86 -23.91
C PRO A 189 -18.92 6.55 -23.18
N GLU A 190 -19.33 5.50 -23.89
CA GLU A 190 -19.60 4.18 -23.31
C GLU A 190 -18.35 3.59 -22.67
N GLU A 191 -17.21 3.60 -23.38
CA GLU A 191 -15.95 3.08 -22.86
C GLU A 191 -15.45 3.91 -21.67
N ILE A 192 -15.67 5.23 -21.66
CA ILE A 192 -15.35 6.09 -20.49
C ILE A 192 -16.22 5.70 -19.29
N ILE A 193 -17.53 5.52 -19.48
CA ILE A 193 -18.44 5.12 -18.40
C ILE A 193 -18.07 3.72 -17.90
N ALA A 194 -17.83 2.76 -18.80
CA ALA A 194 -17.39 1.41 -18.46
C ALA A 194 -16.05 1.40 -17.73
N TYR A 195 -15.09 2.24 -18.14
CA TYR A 195 -13.82 2.43 -17.46
C TYR A 195 -14.02 2.98 -16.04
N ILE A 196 -14.85 4.02 -15.89
CA ILE A 196 -15.17 4.60 -14.57
C ILE A 196 -15.83 3.55 -13.68
N ILE A 197 -16.88 2.87 -14.14
CA ILE A 197 -17.61 1.87 -13.34
C ILE A 197 -16.70 0.70 -12.96
N SER A 198 -15.92 0.17 -13.91
CA SER A 198 -15.01 -0.95 -13.65
C SER A 198 -13.91 -0.60 -12.66
N HIS A 199 -13.32 0.61 -12.74
CA HIS A 199 -12.21 1.01 -11.86
C HIS A 199 -12.67 1.56 -10.50
N THR A 200 -13.88 2.13 -10.41
CA THR A 200 -14.44 2.63 -9.15
C THR A 200 -15.11 1.52 -8.36
N PHE A 201 -15.96 0.72 -9.01
CA PHE A 201 -16.73 -0.34 -8.37
C PHE A 201 -16.25 -1.74 -8.75
N GLY A 202 -16.09 -2.03 -10.04
CA GLY A 202 -15.89 -3.41 -10.52
C GLY A 202 -14.74 -4.16 -9.87
N VAL A 203 -13.51 -3.65 -10.00
CA VAL A 203 -12.30 -4.32 -9.45
C VAL A 203 -12.34 -4.40 -7.93
N ARG A 204 -12.90 -3.39 -7.26
CA ARG A 204 -12.88 -3.27 -5.80
C ARG A 204 -14.00 -4.07 -5.11
N LEU A 205 -15.16 -4.22 -5.77
CA LEU A 205 -16.24 -5.10 -5.32
C LEU A 205 -15.92 -6.57 -5.55
N ALA A 206 -15.13 -6.89 -6.58
CA ALA A 206 -14.62 -8.25 -6.78
C ALA A 206 -13.66 -8.67 -5.64
N TYR A 207 -12.89 -7.71 -5.09
CA TYR A 207 -11.92 -7.96 -4.02
C TYR A 207 -12.09 -6.98 -2.84
N PRO A 208 -13.20 -7.03 -2.10
CA PRO A 208 -13.49 -6.10 -1.01
C PRO A 208 -12.45 -6.21 0.12
N GLY A 209 -11.83 -7.39 0.25
CA GLY A 209 -10.69 -7.71 1.13
C GLY A 209 -9.49 -6.77 1.00
N SER A 210 -9.24 -6.28 -0.22
CA SER A 210 -8.11 -5.39 -0.54
C SER A 210 -8.42 -3.91 -0.34
N THR A 211 -9.64 -3.57 0.08
CA THR A 211 -10.02 -2.19 0.28
C THR A 211 -9.49 -1.67 1.61
N MET A 212 -8.91 -0.47 1.56
CA MET A 212 -8.29 0.11 2.76
C MET A 212 -9.30 0.39 3.89
N LEU A 213 -10.58 0.57 3.57
CA LEU A 213 -11.65 0.69 4.56
C LEU A 213 -11.83 -0.61 5.35
N LEU A 214 -11.92 -1.74 4.65
CA LEU A 214 -12.06 -3.03 5.30
C LEU A 214 -10.79 -3.40 6.08
N GLN A 215 -9.62 -3.09 5.51
CA GLN A 215 -8.34 -3.28 6.19
C GLN A 215 -8.22 -2.39 7.44
N ALA A 216 -8.76 -1.17 7.43
CA ALA A 216 -8.81 -0.32 8.62
C ALA A 216 -9.75 -0.89 9.69
N ALA A 217 -10.87 -1.51 9.29
CA ALA A 217 -11.84 -2.12 10.22
C ALA A 217 -11.33 -3.42 10.84
N TYR A 218 -10.73 -4.31 10.04
CA TYR A 218 -10.26 -5.64 10.49
C TYR A 218 -8.76 -5.71 10.79
N GLY A 219 -8.00 -4.62 10.57
CA GLY A 219 -6.54 -4.63 10.62
C GLY A 219 -5.96 -5.11 11.95
N SER A 220 -6.54 -4.69 13.07
CA SER A 220 -6.08 -5.11 14.41
C SER A 220 -6.31 -6.61 14.66
N ALA A 221 -7.49 -7.12 14.30
CA ALA A 221 -7.80 -8.55 14.42
C ALA A 221 -6.90 -9.39 13.50
N LEU A 222 -6.64 -8.94 12.27
CA LEU A 222 -5.75 -9.61 11.33
C LEU A 222 -4.31 -9.67 11.83
N GLN A 223 -3.80 -8.59 12.42
CA GLN A 223 -2.45 -8.57 13.00
C GLN A 223 -2.32 -9.54 14.17
N VAL A 224 -3.30 -9.57 15.08
CA VAL A 224 -3.30 -10.50 16.22
C VAL A 224 -3.37 -11.95 15.76
N ASN A 225 -4.28 -12.27 14.83
CA ASN A 225 -4.43 -13.63 14.32
C ASN A 225 -3.19 -14.10 13.55
N ARG A 226 -2.58 -13.22 12.75
CA ARG A 226 -1.33 -13.52 12.05
C ARG A 226 -0.20 -13.80 13.03
N ALA A 227 -0.08 -12.98 14.09
CA ALA A 227 0.93 -13.21 15.12
C ALA A 227 0.78 -14.58 15.78
N LYS A 228 -0.45 -14.96 16.12
CA LYS A 228 -0.77 -16.27 16.69
C LYS A 228 -0.37 -17.42 15.76
N LEU A 229 -0.74 -17.34 14.48
CA LEU A 229 -0.40 -18.36 13.48
C LEU A 229 1.11 -18.56 13.31
N VAL A 230 1.88 -17.46 13.25
CA VAL A 230 3.34 -17.55 13.10
C VAL A 230 3.99 -18.19 14.33
N GLU A 231 3.51 -17.86 15.52
CA GLU A 231 4.04 -18.39 16.77
C GLU A 231 3.70 -19.87 16.96
N GLU A 232 2.48 -20.28 16.61
CA GLU A 232 2.03 -21.67 16.66
C GLU A 232 2.79 -22.56 15.67
N VAL A 233 2.94 -22.12 14.41
CA VAL A 233 3.71 -22.86 13.39
C VAL A 233 5.18 -23.02 13.81
N ARG A 234 5.80 -21.98 14.36
CA ARG A 234 7.19 -22.06 14.86
C ARG A 234 7.33 -22.96 16.06
N PHE A 235 6.37 -22.93 16.99
CA PHE A 235 6.35 -23.81 18.15
C PHE A 235 6.33 -25.28 17.72
N VAL A 236 5.41 -25.63 16.81
CA VAL A 236 5.32 -26.98 16.25
C VAL A 236 6.61 -27.38 15.56
N ALA A 237 7.18 -26.51 14.71
CA ALA A 237 8.44 -26.81 14.02
C ALA A 237 9.62 -27.08 14.97
N ASN A 238 9.73 -26.31 16.06
CA ASN A 238 10.78 -26.50 17.06
C ASN A 238 10.57 -27.81 17.85
N TYR A 239 9.34 -28.15 18.18
CA TYR A 239 9.01 -29.40 18.88
C TYR A 239 9.39 -30.64 18.07
N TRP A 240 9.09 -30.65 16.77
CA TRP A 240 9.51 -31.73 15.87
C TRP A 240 11.03 -31.81 15.72
N HIS A 241 11.73 -30.67 15.69
CA HIS A 241 13.18 -30.65 15.65
C HIS A 241 13.76 -31.28 16.92
N GLU A 242 13.29 -30.88 18.11
CA GLU A 242 13.73 -31.44 19.39
C GLU A 242 13.51 -32.96 19.47
N MET A 243 12.30 -33.45 19.13
CA MET A 243 12.00 -34.88 19.08
C MET A 243 12.87 -35.64 18.07
N GLY A 244 13.14 -35.06 16.90
CA GLY A 244 14.03 -35.66 15.90
C GLY A 244 15.46 -35.81 16.40
N THR A 245 16.00 -34.81 17.13
CA THR A 245 17.34 -34.92 17.74
C THR A 245 17.39 -35.99 18.85
N VAL A 246 16.34 -36.13 19.65
CA VAL A 246 16.27 -37.13 20.73
C VAL A 246 16.16 -38.56 20.19
N LEU A 247 15.54 -38.76 19.02
CA LEU A 247 15.42 -40.07 18.38
C LEU A 247 16.68 -40.54 17.62
N ILE A 248 17.66 -39.65 17.41
CA ILE A 248 18.91 -39.93 16.67
C ILE A 248 20.11 -40.14 17.63
N GLN A 249 19.95 -39.87 18.93
CA GLN A 249 20.92 -40.22 19.98
C GLN A 249 20.59 -41.56 20.62
#